data_AF-A0A2A3IX23-F1
#
_entry.id   AF-A0A2A3IX23-F1
#
_cell.length_a   1.000
_cell.length_b   1.000
_cell.length_c   1.000
_cell.angle_alpha   90.00
_cell.angle_beta   90.00
_cell.angle_gamma   90.00
#
_symmetry.space_group_name_H-M   'P 1'
#
loop_
_entity.id
_entity.type
_entity.pdbx_description
1 polymer ?
#
loop_
_entity_poly.entity_id
_entity_poly.type
_entity_poly.pdbx_seq_one_letter_code
_entity_poly.pdbx_strand_id
1 'polypeptide(L)'
;MQAAELFEQDIKPPEVARRLRVSPKSAYQWQQMWRDGGVQALVSRGSSGSRCRLSPRCLEKLAAYLNEGPAAHGWVEDQVWTAARVATLIGRKFHVS
;
A
#
# COMPACT_ATOMS: atom_id res chain seq x y z
N MET A 1 15.46 10.66 -5.45
CA MET A 1 14.98 9.67 -4.45
C MET A 1 15.51 10.14 -3.11
N GLN A 2 14.63 10.61 -2.20
CA GLN A 2 15.03 11.44 -1.06
C GLN A 2 16.08 10.79 -0.13
N ALA A 3 16.04 9.46 0.08
CA ALA A 3 17.06 8.77 0.88
C ALA A 3 18.45 8.77 0.22
N ALA A 4 18.52 8.62 -1.10
CA ALA A 4 19.79 8.60 -1.83
C ALA A 4 20.48 9.96 -1.80
N GLU A 5 19.72 11.03 -2.02
CA GLU A 5 20.22 12.42 -1.96
C GLU A 5 20.78 12.75 -0.57
N LEU A 6 20.16 12.24 0.49
CA LEU A 6 20.67 12.41 1.86
C LEU A 6 21.98 11.63 2.09
N PHE A 7 22.11 10.42 1.53
CA PHE A 7 23.36 9.67 1.62
C PHE A 7 24.49 10.29 0.77
N GLU A 8 24.18 10.87 -0.39
CA GLU A 8 25.12 11.65 -1.22
C GLU A 8 25.64 12.89 -0.49
N GLN A 9 24.82 13.48 0.38
CA GLN A 9 25.20 14.59 1.28
C GLN A 9 25.92 14.11 2.56
N ASP A 10 26.34 12.83 2.62
CA ASP A 10 27.03 12.22 3.76
C ASP A 10 26.22 12.24 5.08
N ILE A 11 24.89 12.33 4.98
CA ILE A 11 23.99 12.31 6.14
C ILE A 11 23.92 10.89 6.70
N LYS A 12 24.16 10.76 8.00
CA LYS A 12 24.19 9.45 8.69
C LYS A 12 22.79 8.80 8.74
N PRO A 13 22.70 7.45 8.64
CA PRO A 13 21.41 6.73 8.65
C PRO A 13 20.45 7.07 9.80
N PRO A 14 20.90 7.31 11.05
CA PRO A 14 19.99 7.72 12.13
C PRO A 14 19.29 9.05 11.87
N GLU A 15 19.96 9.99 11.20
CA GLU A 15 19.39 11.29 10.84
C GLU A 15 18.45 11.15 9.63
N VAL A 16 18.82 10.32 8.65
CA VAL A 16 17.93 9.95 7.54
C VAL A 16 16.64 9.30 8.06
N ALA A 17 16.75 8.40 9.05
CA ALA A 17 15.61 7.75 9.68
C ALA A 17 14.64 8.76 10.31
N ARG A 18 15.17 9.77 11.02
CA ARG A 18 14.37 10.85 11.61
C ARG A 18 13.66 11.69 10.55
N ARG A 19 14.39 12.12 9.52
CA ARG A 19 13.84 12.97 8.43
C ARG A 19 12.76 12.26 7.63
N LEU A 20 12.97 10.97 7.33
CA LEU A 20 12.04 10.17 6.52
C LEU A 20 11.00 9.40 7.37
N ARG A 21 11.03 9.56 8.70
CA ARG A 21 10.16 8.86 9.66
C ARG A 21 10.13 7.34 9.45
N VAL A 22 11.28 6.76 9.14
CA VAL A 22 11.48 5.31 9.02
C VAL A 22 12.27 4.79 10.22
N SER A 23 12.30 3.47 10.40
CA SER A 23 13.13 2.87 11.45
C SER A 23 14.63 3.07 11.14
N PRO A 24 15.50 3.22 12.16
CA PRO A 24 16.95 3.24 11.97
C PRO A 24 17.46 2.00 11.23
N LYS A 25 16.87 0.82 11.52
CA LYS A 25 17.18 -0.44 10.83
C LYS A 25 16.96 -0.33 9.32
N SER A 26 15.83 0.24 8.90
CA SER A 26 15.52 0.47 7.48
C SER A 26 16.52 1.44 6.85
N ALA A 27 16.88 2.52 7.54
CA ALA A 27 17.85 3.48 7.04
C ALA A 27 19.26 2.87 6.86
N TYR A 28 19.72 2.01 7.78
CA TYR A 28 20.97 1.27 7.61
C TYR A 28 20.92 0.30 6.45
N GLN A 29 19.81 -0.44 6.30
CA GLN A 29 19.62 -1.34 5.16
C GLN A 29 19.64 -0.57 3.82
N TRP A 30 19.00 0.59 3.76
CA TRP A 30 19.03 1.46 2.58
C TRP A 30 20.42 2.00 2.30
N GLN A 31 21.20 2.40 3.32
CA GLN A 31 22.57 2.85 3.10
C GLN A 31 23.43 1.74 2.50
N GLN A 32 23.29 0.49 2.97
CA GLN A 32 24.00 -0.64 2.40
C GLN A 32 23.60 -0.89 0.94
N MET A 33 22.29 -0.96 0.65
CA MET A 33 21.78 -1.13 -0.72
C MET A 33 22.26 -0.03 -1.66
N TRP A 34 22.26 1.22 -1.20
CA TRP A 34 22.73 2.37 -1.95
C TRP A 34 24.24 2.33 -2.23
N ARG A 35 25.05 1.86 -1.28
CA ARG A 35 26.50 1.65 -1.53
C ARG A 35 26.76 0.58 -2.59
N ASP A 36 25.95 -0.47 -2.61
CA ASP A 36 26.15 -1.62 -3.50
C ASP A 36 25.60 -1.40 -4.91
N GLY A 37 24.55 -0.60 -5.07
CA GLY A 37 23.88 -0.41 -6.37
C GLY A 37 23.34 0.99 -6.65
N GLY A 38 23.83 2.00 -5.92
CA GLY A 38 23.49 3.41 -6.10
C GLY A 38 22.01 3.72 -5.89
N VAL A 39 21.56 4.81 -6.52
CA VAL A 39 20.16 5.27 -6.44
C VAL A 39 19.17 4.21 -6.93
N GLN A 40 19.55 3.43 -7.96
CA GLN A 40 18.69 2.40 -8.56
C GLN A 40 18.36 1.27 -7.57
N ALA A 41 19.28 0.91 -6.68
CA ALA A 41 19.04 -0.11 -5.66
C ALA A 41 18.00 0.30 -4.60
N LEU A 42 17.75 1.61 -4.46
CA LEU A 42 16.72 2.12 -3.56
C LEU A 42 15.35 2.30 -4.23
N VAL A 43 15.28 2.24 -5.56
CA VAL A 43 14.01 2.35 -6.27
C VAL A 43 13.09 1.24 -5.79
N SER A 44 11.85 1.60 -5.47
CA SER A 44 10.84 0.62 -5.05
C SER A 44 10.71 -0.47 -6.10
N ARG A 45 10.86 -1.73 -5.69
CA ARG A 45 10.60 -2.91 -6.54
C ARG A 45 9.10 -3.14 -6.80
N GLY A 46 8.26 -2.19 -6.43
CA GLY A 46 6.80 -2.31 -6.41
C GLY A 46 6.28 -2.74 -5.03
N SER A 47 4.96 -2.81 -4.90
CA SER A 47 4.31 -3.33 -3.69
C SER A 47 4.80 -4.74 -3.40
N SER A 48 5.36 -4.96 -2.21
CA SER A 48 5.80 -6.29 -1.75
C SER A 48 4.64 -7.22 -1.40
N GLY A 49 3.40 -6.71 -1.38
CA GLY A 49 2.21 -7.51 -1.18
C GLY A 49 1.76 -8.24 -2.45
N SER A 50 0.89 -9.23 -2.29
CA SER A 50 0.21 -9.88 -3.41
C SER A 50 -0.42 -8.84 -4.32
N ARG A 51 -0.31 -9.05 -5.65
CA ARG A 51 -0.98 -8.21 -6.63
C ARG A 51 -2.46 -8.07 -6.26
N CYS A 52 -2.99 -6.85 -6.35
CA CYS A 52 -4.41 -6.61 -6.14
C CYS A 52 -5.20 -7.57 -7.03
N ARG A 53 -6.09 -8.35 -6.44
CA ARG A 53 -6.86 -9.38 -7.15
C ARG A 53 -8.04 -8.79 -7.93
N LEU A 54 -8.38 -7.54 -7.66
CA LEU A 54 -9.35 -6.78 -8.43
C LEU A 54 -8.62 -5.99 -9.52
N SER A 55 -9.07 -6.18 -10.76
CA SER A 55 -8.66 -5.30 -11.86
C SER A 55 -9.18 -3.87 -11.63
N PRO A 56 -8.60 -2.85 -12.29
CA PRO A 56 -9.11 -1.47 -12.21
C PRO A 56 -10.61 -1.36 -12.50
N ARG A 57 -11.10 -2.09 -13.50
CA ARG A 57 -12.53 -2.16 -13.84
C ARG A 57 -13.39 -2.79 -12.73
N CYS A 58 -12.85 -3.77 -12.01
CA CYS A 58 -13.55 -4.34 -10.86
C CYS A 58 -13.59 -3.35 -9.69
N LEU A 59 -12.56 -2.52 -9.51
CA LEU A 59 -12.55 -1.47 -8.49
C LEU A 59 -13.60 -0.38 -8.78
N GLU A 60 -13.75 0.04 -10.04
CA GLU A 60 -14.81 0.98 -10.44
C GLU A 60 -16.21 0.42 -10.15
N LYS A 61 -16.44 -0.86 -10.49
CA LYS A 61 -17.70 -1.54 -10.16
C LYS A 61 -17.93 -1.65 -8.66
N LEU A 62 -16.89 -1.93 -7.88
CA LEU A 62 -16.98 -2.00 -6.43
C LEU A 62 -17.37 -0.63 -5.85
N ALA A 63 -16.79 0.46 -6.34
CA ALA A 63 -17.15 1.81 -5.92
C ALA A 63 -18.65 2.11 -6.19
N ALA A 64 -19.16 1.71 -7.36
CA ALA A 64 -20.59 1.83 -7.65
C ALA A 64 -21.47 1.05 -6.65
N TYR A 65 -21.14 -0.21 -6.36
CA TYR A 65 -21.89 -0.99 -5.37
C TYR A 65 -21.82 -0.42 -3.96
N LEU A 66 -20.67 0.13 -3.55
CA LEU A 66 -20.54 0.78 -2.25
C LEU A 66 -21.40 2.05 -2.15
N ASN A 67 -21.57 2.78 -3.25
CA ASN A 67 -22.44 3.96 -3.34
C ASN A 67 -23.94 3.62 -3.26
N GLU A 68 -24.35 2.43 -3.73
CA GLU A 68 -25.74 1.95 -3.58
C GLU A 68 -26.11 1.71 -2.10
N GLY A 69 -25.11 1.54 -1.24
CA GLY A 69 -25.28 1.35 0.20
C GLY A 69 -25.52 -0.11 0.61
N PRO A 70 -25.30 -0.47 1.88
CA PRO A 70 -25.37 -1.86 2.35
C PRO A 70 -26.73 -2.53 2.18
N ALA A 71 -27.84 -1.79 2.34
CA ALA A 71 -29.18 -2.36 2.20
C ALA A 71 -29.50 -2.81 0.77
N ALA A 72 -28.97 -2.13 -0.23
CA ALA A 72 -29.10 -2.57 -1.63
C ALA A 72 -28.47 -3.95 -1.87
N HIS A 73 -27.55 -4.37 -1.00
CA HIS A 73 -26.83 -5.64 -1.07
C HIS A 73 -27.23 -6.65 0.02
N GLY A 74 -28.35 -6.39 0.72
CA GLY A 74 -28.99 -7.34 1.64
C GLY A 74 -28.64 -7.17 3.12
N TRP A 75 -27.95 -6.09 3.51
CA TRP A 75 -27.74 -5.72 4.92
C TRP A 75 -28.68 -4.58 5.29
N VAL A 76 -29.84 -4.94 5.81
CA VAL A 76 -30.97 -4.00 6.05
C VAL A 76 -31.03 -3.52 7.50
N GLU A 77 -30.31 -4.19 8.40
CA GLU A 77 -30.30 -3.93 9.83
C GLU A 77 -29.66 -2.57 10.16
N ASP A 78 -28.66 -2.17 9.38
CA ASP A 78 -27.98 -0.87 9.50
C ASP A 78 -27.35 -0.45 8.16
N GLN A 79 -27.24 0.86 7.91
CA GLN A 79 -26.62 1.42 6.68
C GLN A 79 -25.09 1.54 6.79
N VAL A 80 -24.42 0.57 7.41
CA VAL A 80 -22.97 0.63 7.65
C VAL A 80 -22.21 -0.38 6.79
N TRP A 81 -21.20 0.10 6.06
CA TRP A 81 -20.20 -0.78 5.50
C TRP A 81 -19.17 -1.16 6.57
N THR A 82 -19.11 -2.44 6.91
CA THR A 82 -18.01 -3.01 7.69
C THR A 82 -17.03 -3.71 6.76
N ALA A 83 -15.77 -3.85 7.19
CA ALA A 83 -14.75 -4.55 6.40
C ALA A 83 -15.20 -5.99 6.00
N ALA A 84 -15.90 -6.69 6.90
CA ALA A 84 -16.45 -8.02 6.63
C ALA A 84 -17.55 -8.02 5.54
N ARG A 85 -18.44 -7.01 5.54
CA ARG A 85 -19.48 -6.86 4.52
C ARG A 85 -18.89 -6.51 3.16
N VAL A 86 -17.90 -5.61 3.13
CA VAL A 86 -17.18 -5.28 1.89
C VAL A 86 -16.43 -6.51 1.34
N ALA A 87 -15.74 -7.28 2.19
CA ALA A 87 -15.09 -8.53 1.77
C ALA A 87 -16.11 -9.54 1.20
N THR A 88 -17.27 -9.70 1.84
CA THR A 88 -18.35 -10.56 1.36
C THR A 88 -18.90 -10.09 0.01
N LEU A 89 -19.10 -8.78 -0.16
CA LEU A 89 -19.55 -8.19 -1.42
C LEU A 89 -18.54 -8.44 -2.54
N ILE A 90 -17.25 -8.26 -2.27
CA ILE A 90 -16.17 -8.54 -3.22
C ILE A 90 -16.19 -10.01 -3.65
N GLY A 91 -16.31 -10.93 -2.70
CA GLY A 91 -16.41 -12.37 -2.98
C GLY A 91 -17.62 -12.71 -3.85
N ARG A 92 -18.80 -12.16 -3.55
CA ARG A 92 -20.04 -12.39 -4.30
C ARG A 92 -20.01 -11.81 -5.72
N LYS A 93 -19.47 -10.61 -5.90
CA LYS A 93 -19.52 -9.90 -7.20
C LYS A 93 -18.36 -10.25 -8.13
N PHE A 94 -17.21 -10.60 -7.58
CA PHE A 94 -15.99 -10.81 -8.37
C PHE A 94 -15.41 -12.23 -8.26
N HIS A 95 -15.95 -13.09 -7.40
CA HIS A 95 -15.47 -14.48 -7.19
C HIS A 95 -13.99 -14.54 -6.79
N VAL A 96 -13.58 -13.57 -5.95
CA VAL A 96 -12.23 -13.43 -5.42
C VAL A 96 -12.29 -13.71 -3.91
N SER A 97 -11.55 -14.72 -3.42
CA SER A 97 -11.52 -15.18 -2.01
C SER A 97 -10.24 -14.84 -1.28
#